data_AF-A0A8C6H528-F1
#
_entry.id   AF-A0A8C6H528-F1
#
_cell.length_a   1.000
_cell.length_b   1.000
_cell.length_c   1.000
_cell.angle_alpha   90.00
_cell.angle_beta   90.00
_cell.angle_gamma   90.00
#
_symmetry.space_group_name_H-M   'P 1'
#
loop_
_entity.id
_entity.type
_entity.pdbx_description
1 polymer ?
#
loop_
_entity_poly.entity_id
_entity_poly.type
_entity_poly.pdbx_seq_one_letter_code
_entity_poly.pdbx_strand_id
1 'polypeptide(L)'
;MADGAQANPKGFRKKALVKHSTGRKSPSLRASHSKTSRSSLGMKKFFAIAVLAGSVVTTAHSSLLNLKSMVEAITHRNSILSFVGYGCYCGLGGRGHPMDEVDWCCHAHDCCYEKLFEQGCRPYVDHYDHRIENGTMIVCTELNETECDKQTCECDKSLTLCLKDHPYRNKYRGYFNVYCQGPTPNCSIYDPYPEEVTCGHGLPATPVST
;
A
#
# COMPACT_ATOMS: atom_id res chain seq x y z
N MET A 1 -43.03 33.30 -6.27
CA MET A 1 -42.00 34.24 -5.80
C MET A 1 -40.79 33.41 -5.43
N ALA A 2 -39.67 33.71 -6.09
CA ALA A 2 -38.40 33.02 -5.99
C ALA A 2 -37.63 33.51 -4.76
N ASP A 3 -36.74 32.67 -4.22
CA ASP A 3 -35.32 33.01 -4.16
C ASP A 3 -34.49 31.76 -3.80
N GLY A 4 -33.64 31.37 -4.75
CA GLY A 4 -32.59 30.37 -4.58
C GLY A 4 -31.24 31.06 -4.48
N ALA A 5 -30.38 30.58 -3.60
CA ALA A 5 -28.98 31.00 -3.55
C ALA A 5 -28.12 29.99 -4.32
N GLN A 6 -27.62 30.44 -5.46
CA GLN A 6 -26.80 29.71 -6.43
C GLN A 6 -25.32 30.01 -6.14
N ALA A 7 -24.53 28.99 -5.80
CA ALA A 7 -23.07 29.10 -5.68
C ALA A 7 -22.39 28.61 -6.98
N ASN A 8 -21.56 29.49 -7.52
CA ASN A 8 -20.90 29.44 -8.83
C ASN A 8 -19.55 28.69 -8.79
N PRO A 9 -19.28 27.72 -9.69
CA PRO A 9 -17.95 27.10 -9.80
C PRO A 9 -17.02 27.90 -10.74
N LYS A 10 -15.89 28.37 -10.20
CA LYS A 10 -14.79 28.97 -10.98
C LYS A 10 -14.06 27.89 -11.78
N GLY A 11 -14.07 28.04 -13.11
CA GLY A 11 -13.37 27.17 -14.05
C GLY A 11 -11.85 27.30 -13.99
N PHE A 12 -11.16 26.16 -14.05
CA PHE A 12 -9.72 26.08 -14.26
C PHE A 12 -9.45 25.52 -15.67
N ARG A 13 -8.83 26.35 -16.52
CA ARG A 13 -8.54 26.06 -17.92
C ARG A 13 -7.51 24.92 -18.06
N LYS A 14 -7.88 23.89 -18.80
CA LYS A 14 -6.94 22.88 -19.36
C LYS A 14 -6.09 23.55 -20.45
N LYS A 15 -4.77 23.45 -20.38
CA LYS A 15 -3.87 23.71 -21.52
C LYS A 15 -3.42 22.37 -22.09
N ALA A 16 -3.81 22.10 -23.33
CA ALA A 16 -3.33 20.99 -24.14
C ALA A 16 -1.89 21.26 -24.61
N LEU A 17 -1.03 20.25 -24.55
CA LEU A 17 0.34 20.29 -25.05
C LEU A 17 0.38 19.39 -26.31
N VAL A 18 0.53 20.03 -27.47
CA VAL A 18 0.62 19.38 -28.78
C VAL A 18 2.08 18.99 -29.04
N LYS A 19 2.26 17.76 -29.52
CA LYS A 19 3.51 17.14 -29.95
C LYS A 19 3.78 17.46 -31.42
N HIS A 20 4.97 17.97 -31.75
CA HIS A 20 5.48 17.99 -33.13
C HIS A 20 6.88 17.37 -33.18
N SER A 21 7.10 16.51 -34.18
CA SER A 21 8.34 15.80 -34.49
C SER A 21 8.63 15.99 -35.98
N THR A 22 9.88 16.32 -36.33
CA THR A 22 10.64 16.10 -37.59
C THR A 22 11.83 17.07 -37.55
N GLY A 23 13.07 16.82 -37.98
CA GLY A 23 13.74 15.74 -38.70
C GLY A 23 15.24 16.08 -38.82
N ARG A 24 16.06 15.05 -39.03
CA ARG A 24 17.53 14.99 -39.04
C ARG A 24 18.15 15.50 -40.35
N LYS A 25 19.28 16.24 -40.31
CA LYS A 25 20.42 16.15 -41.29
C LYS A 25 21.75 16.67 -40.68
N SER A 26 22.83 15.91 -40.83
CA SER A 26 24.24 16.37 -40.80
C SER A 26 24.71 16.59 -42.25
N PRO A 27 25.82 17.31 -42.52
CA PRO A 27 27.13 16.64 -42.60
C PRO A 27 28.37 17.46 -42.15
N SER A 28 29.50 16.76 -42.20
CA SER A 28 30.89 17.02 -41.76
C SER A 28 31.71 17.97 -42.64
N LEU A 29 32.74 18.66 -42.10
CA LEU A 29 34.19 18.49 -42.42
C LEU A 29 35.10 19.72 -42.11
N ARG A 30 36.28 19.39 -41.53
CA ARG A 30 37.65 19.97 -41.63
C ARG A 30 38.08 21.31 -40.98
N ALA A 31 38.91 21.13 -39.94
CA ALA A 31 40.35 21.53 -39.80
C ALA A 31 40.81 22.96 -40.13
N SER A 32 41.42 23.66 -39.16
CA SER A 32 42.89 23.71 -38.96
C SER A 32 43.37 24.84 -38.01
N HIS A 33 44.26 24.44 -37.08
CA HIS A 33 45.49 25.08 -36.60
C HIS A 33 45.58 26.49 -35.95
N SER A 34 46.25 26.44 -34.78
CA SER A 34 47.22 27.41 -34.22
C SER A 34 46.63 28.59 -33.42
N LYS A 35 47.14 29.00 -32.25
CA LYS A 35 48.44 28.80 -31.59
C LYS A 35 48.27 28.72 -30.06
N THR A 36 49.17 27.95 -29.48
CA THR A 36 49.57 27.93 -28.08
C THR A 36 49.93 29.31 -27.53
N SER A 37 49.52 29.62 -26.30
CA SER A 37 50.41 30.29 -25.36
C SER A 37 50.03 29.86 -23.94
N ARG A 38 50.94 29.11 -23.32
CA ARG A 38 50.87 28.64 -21.94
C ARG A 38 51.79 29.55 -21.15
N SER A 39 51.27 30.32 -20.19
CA SER A 39 52.08 30.88 -19.12
C SER A 39 51.49 30.44 -17.78
N SER A 40 52.30 29.69 -17.03
CA SER A 40 52.01 29.24 -15.68
C SER A 40 52.43 30.31 -14.68
N LEU A 41 51.60 30.63 -13.69
CA LEU A 41 52.12 30.99 -12.36
C LEU A 41 51.03 30.88 -11.26
N GLY A 42 51.23 29.95 -10.33
CA GLY A 42 50.81 30.08 -8.93
C GLY A 42 49.48 29.45 -8.50
N MET A 43 49.51 28.21 -7.99
CA MET A 43 48.45 27.70 -7.12
C MET A 43 48.61 28.29 -5.72
N LYS A 44 47.64 29.06 -5.23
CA LYS A 44 47.51 29.36 -3.79
C LYS A 44 46.05 29.29 -3.33
N LYS A 45 45.72 28.09 -2.82
CA LYS A 45 44.71 27.74 -1.81
C LYS A 45 43.25 28.15 -2.08
N PHE A 46 42.56 27.35 -2.89
CA PHE A 46 41.11 27.15 -2.69
C PHE A 46 40.93 26.06 -1.63
N PHE A 47 40.57 26.43 -0.40
CA PHE A 47 40.06 25.47 0.57
C PHE A 47 38.67 25.02 0.08
N ALA A 48 38.63 23.97 -0.73
CA ALA A 48 37.38 23.30 -1.05
C ALA A 48 36.96 22.46 0.18
N ILE A 49 36.17 23.05 1.07
CA ILE A 49 35.46 22.27 2.08
C ILE A 49 34.31 21.57 1.35
N ALA A 50 34.55 20.35 0.87
CA ALA A 50 33.48 19.47 0.42
C ALA A 50 32.76 18.95 1.67
N VAL A 51 31.68 19.63 2.08
CA VAL A 51 30.77 19.11 3.10
C VAL A 51 30.02 17.94 2.47
N LEU A 52 30.44 16.72 2.77
CA LEU A 52 29.65 15.52 2.50
C LEU A 52 28.47 15.53 3.48
N ALA A 53 27.39 16.21 3.09
CA ALA A 53 26.10 16.03 3.74
C ALA A 53 25.59 14.64 3.36
N GLY A 54 25.95 13.62 4.16
CA GLY A 54 25.30 12.33 4.11
C GLY A 54 23.85 12.52 4.51
N SER A 55 22.96 12.63 3.52
CA SER A 55 21.52 12.55 3.78
C SER A 55 21.25 11.14 4.28
N VAL A 56 21.10 10.97 5.59
CA VAL A 56 20.44 9.80 6.15
C VAL A 56 19.02 9.86 5.60
N VAL A 57 18.76 9.13 4.52
CA VAL A 57 17.40 8.87 4.08
C VAL A 57 16.84 7.98 5.17
N THR A 58 16.13 8.57 6.14
CA THR A 58 15.25 7.80 7.01
C THR A 58 14.24 7.17 6.07
N THR A 59 14.39 5.88 5.82
CA THR A 59 13.34 5.12 5.15
C THR A 59 12.09 5.32 5.99
N ALA A 60 11.11 6.03 5.43
CA ALA A 60 9.83 6.20 6.08
C ALA A 60 9.17 4.83 6.06
N HIS A 61 9.22 4.13 7.20
CA HIS A 61 8.51 2.88 7.37
C HIS A 61 7.08 3.23 7.82
N SER A 62 6.08 2.61 7.19
CA SER A 62 4.67 2.78 7.54
C SER A 62 3.98 1.43 7.51
N SER A 63 2.89 1.26 8.27
CA SER A 63 2.08 0.04 8.23
C SER A 63 1.64 -0.31 6.80
N LEU A 64 1.17 0.65 5.99
CA LEU A 64 0.79 0.36 4.60
C LEU A 64 1.95 -0.20 3.75
N LEU A 65 3.20 0.21 4.00
CA LEU A 65 4.37 -0.37 3.35
C LEU A 65 4.67 -1.79 3.87
N ASN A 66 4.43 -2.05 5.16
CA ASN A 66 4.51 -3.39 5.73
C ASN A 66 3.47 -4.33 5.11
N LEU A 67 2.19 -3.92 5.06
CA LEU A 67 1.11 -4.68 4.42
C LEU A 67 1.44 -4.98 2.95
N LYS A 68 1.90 -3.96 2.21
CA LYS A 68 2.34 -4.16 0.82
C LYS A 68 3.41 -5.25 0.72
N SER A 69 4.42 -5.19 1.58
CA SER A 69 5.52 -6.16 1.63
C SER A 69 5.00 -7.58 1.89
N MET A 70 4.15 -7.76 2.90
CA MET A 70 3.53 -9.05 3.21
C MET A 70 2.74 -9.61 2.04
N VAL A 71 1.81 -8.82 1.49
CA VAL A 71 0.93 -9.25 0.40
C VAL A 71 1.75 -9.65 -0.82
N GLU A 72 2.75 -8.85 -1.22
CA GLU A 72 3.58 -9.16 -2.38
C GLU A 72 4.41 -10.44 -2.19
N ALA A 73 4.97 -10.63 -0.99
CA ALA A 73 5.78 -11.80 -0.68
C ALA A 73 4.95 -13.09 -0.65
N ILE A 74 3.75 -13.06 -0.06
CA ILE A 74 2.94 -14.26 0.17
C ILE A 74 2.03 -14.61 -1.02
N THR A 75 1.42 -13.61 -1.65
CA THR A 75 0.48 -13.85 -2.76
C THR A 75 1.18 -13.90 -4.12
N HIS A 76 2.45 -13.47 -4.18
CA HIS A 76 3.23 -13.28 -5.41
C HIS A 76 2.55 -12.36 -6.44
N ARG A 77 1.69 -11.45 -5.97
CA ARG A 77 0.99 -10.46 -6.80
C ARG A 77 1.45 -9.07 -6.39
N ASN A 78 1.54 -8.17 -7.36
CA ASN A 78 1.77 -6.76 -7.04
C ASN A 78 0.57 -6.23 -6.22
N SER A 79 0.80 -5.86 -4.96
CA SER A 79 -0.27 -5.57 -4.01
C SER A 79 -1.13 -4.39 -4.49
N ILE A 80 -0.48 -3.28 -4.87
CA ILE A 80 -1.16 -2.07 -5.33
C ILE A 80 -1.97 -2.35 -6.60
N LEU A 81 -1.36 -2.96 -7.61
CA LEU A 81 -2.01 -3.17 -8.89
C LEU A 81 -3.12 -4.22 -8.84
N SER A 82 -3.05 -5.18 -7.92
CA SER A 82 -3.95 -6.32 -7.88
C SER A 82 -5.12 -6.11 -6.93
N PHE A 83 -4.86 -5.55 -5.74
CA PHE A 83 -5.84 -5.48 -4.66
C PHE A 83 -6.36 -4.07 -4.38
N VAL A 84 -5.61 -3.00 -4.68
CA VAL A 84 -6.18 -1.65 -4.50
C VAL A 84 -7.27 -1.39 -5.54
N GLY A 85 -8.48 -1.13 -5.04
CA GLY A 85 -9.70 -1.07 -5.85
C GLY A 85 -10.18 -2.44 -6.32
N TYR A 86 -9.88 -3.53 -5.60
CA TYR A 86 -10.47 -4.83 -5.89
C TYR A 86 -11.83 -4.96 -5.18
N GLY A 87 -12.85 -5.36 -5.92
CA GLY A 87 -14.20 -5.53 -5.36
C GLY A 87 -14.73 -4.23 -4.73
N CYS A 88 -15.39 -4.35 -3.59
CA CYS A 88 -16.06 -3.26 -2.89
C CYS A 88 -15.34 -2.77 -1.63
N TYR A 89 -14.36 -3.53 -1.14
CA TYR A 89 -13.69 -3.28 0.14
C TYR A 89 -12.17 -3.22 0.05
N CYS A 90 -11.52 -3.85 -0.92
CA CYS A 90 -10.07 -3.77 -1.01
C CYS A 90 -9.62 -2.37 -1.50
N GLY A 91 -9.35 -1.45 -0.58
CA GLY A 91 -8.97 -0.07 -0.89
C GLY A 91 -9.34 0.91 0.21
N LEU A 92 -9.61 2.16 -0.16
CA LEU A 92 -10.06 3.18 0.80
C LEU A 92 -11.58 3.16 0.94
N GLY A 93 -12.04 2.84 2.15
CA GLY A 93 -13.46 2.72 2.50
C GLY A 93 -14.10 1.46 1.93
N GLY A 94 -15.41 1.31 2.10
CA GLY A 94 -16.14 0.16 1.57
C GLY A 94 -17.64 0.30 1.78
N ARG A 95 -18.43 -0.36 0.94
CA ARG A 95 -19.89 -0.44 1.09
C ARG A 95 -20.48 -1.57 0.27
N GLY A 96 -21.72 -1.95 0.62
CA GLY A 96 -22.47 -2.96 -0.13
C GLY A 96 -22.02 -4.38 0.21
N HIS A 97 -22.47 -5.34 -0.58
CA HIS A 97 -22.09 -6.73 -0.35
C HIS A 97 -20.72 -7.03 -0.98
N PRO A 98 -19.81 -7.73 -0.28
CA PRO A 98 -18.53 -8.14 -0.86
C PRO A 98 -18.71 -9.05 -2.10
N MET A 99 -17.89 -8.84 -3.12
CA MET A 99 -18.06 -9.41 -4.45
C MET A 99 -17.63 -10.87 -4.60
N ASP A 100 -16.69 -11.31 -3.76
CA ASP A 100 -16.17 -12.67 -3.63
C ASP A 100 -15.37 -12.84 -2.33
N GLU A 101 -14.74 -14.01 -2.17
CA GLU A 101 -14.00 -14.38 -0.97
C GLU A 101 -12.78 -13.47 -0.72
N VAL A 102 -12.14 -12.96 -1.78
CA VAL A 102 -11.03 -12.00 -1.68
C VAL A 102 -11.54 -10.67 -1.13
N ASP A 103 -12.69 -10.20 -1.60
CA ASP A 103 -13.31 -8.97 -1.11
C ASP A 103 -13.81 -9.11 0.34
N TRP A 104 -14.22 -10.31 0.75
CA TRP A 104 -14.52 -10.62 2.16
C TRP A 104 -13.29 -10.55 3.07
N CYS A 105 -12.10 -10.93 2.59
CA CYS A 105 -10.85 -10.70 3.33
C CYS A 105 -10.61 -9.21 3.60
N CYS A 106 -10.89 -8.36 2.60
CA CYS A 106 -10.72 -6.92 2.73
C CYS A 106 -11.76 -6.30 3.67
N HIS A 107 -13.02 -6.76 3.62
CA HIS A 107 -14.03 -6.36 4.60
C HIS A 107 -13.61 -6.73 6.04
N ALA A 108 -13.04 -7.93 6.25
CA ALA A 108 -12.52 -8.33 7.55
C ALA A 108 -11.36 -7.44 8.02
N HIS A 109 -10.47 -7.05 7.10
CA HIS A 109 -9.35 -6.15 7.38
C HIS A 109 -9.82 -4.74 7.74
N ASP A 110 -10.78 -4.18 6.99
CA ASP A 110 -11.40 -2.90 7.29
C ASP A 110 -12.02 -2.91 8.70
N CYS A 111 -12.74 -3.98 9.06
CA CYS A 111 -13.29 -4.17 10.40
C CYS A 111 -12.22 -4.31 11.49
N CYS A 112 -11.08 -4.95 11.19
CA CYS A 112 -9.94 -5.04 12.11
C CYS A 112 -9.35 -3.65 12.35
N TYR A 113 -9.16 -2.86 11.28
CA TYR A 113 -8.66 -1.50 11.37
C TYR A 113 -9.63 -0.55 12.07
N GLU A 114 -10.94 -0.71 11.90
CA GLU A 114 -11.96 0.07 12.61
C GLU A 114 -11.80 -0.07 14.13
N LYS A 115 -11.64 -1.31 14.63
CA LYS A 115 -11.38 -1.56 16.06
C LYS A 115 -10.07 -0.92 16.53
N LEU A 116 -9.03 -0.92 15.70
CA LEU A 116 -7.77 -0.25 16.03
C LEU A 116 -7.91 1.27 16.11
N PHE A 117 -8.72 1.87 15.23
CA PHE A 117 -9.04 3.29 15.34
C PHE A 117 -9.81 3.62 16.62
N GLU A 118 -10.76 2.78 17.03
CA GLU A 118 -11.48 2.93 18.29
C GLU A 118 -10.56 2.83 19.52
N GLN A 119 -9.49 2.05 19.43
CA GLN A 119 -8.43 1.95 20.45
C GLN A 119 -7.42 3.12 20.39
N GLY A 120 -7.53 4.02 19.42
CA GLY A 120 -6.63 5.18 19.26
C GLY A 120 -5.35 4.90 18.49
N CYS A 121 -5.23 3.75 17.83
CA CYS A 121 -4.10 3.41 16.97
C CYS A 121 -4.19 4.12 15.61
N ARG A 122 -3.06 4.20 14.87
CA ARG A 122 -3.04 4.76 13.50
C ARG A 122 -2.53 3.71 12.50
N PRO A 123 -3.33 2.64 12.25
CA PRO A 123 -2.91 1.44 11.50
C PRO A 123 -2.56 1.69 10.03
N TYR A 124 -2.76 2.90 9.47
CA TYR A 124 -2.26 3.24 8.14
C TYR A 124 -0.80 3.73 8.12
N VAL A 125 -0.31 4.25 9.25
CA VAL A 125 0.93 5.06 9.28
C VAL A 125 1.92 4.61 10.34
N ASP A 126 1.45 4.09 11.46
CA ASP A 126 2.34 3.58 12.51
C ASP A 126 3.08 2.34 11.97
N HIS A 127 4.38 2.24 12.21
CA HIS A 127 5.19 1.14 11.71
C HIS A 127 5.23 0.00 12.73
N TYR A 128 5.21 -1.22 12.22
CA TYR A 128 5.42 -2.43 13.00
C TYR A 128 6.48 -3.33 12.32
N ASP A 129 7.13 -4.18 13.09
CA ASP A 129 8.15 -5.14 12.64
C ASP A 129 7.55 -6.52 12.33
N HIS A 130 7.89 -7.07 11.16
CA HIS A 130 7.51 -8.42 10.75
C HIS A 130 8.67 -9.14 10.06
N ARG A 131 8.59 -10.46 10.02
CA ARG A 131 9.48 -11.34 9.24
C ARG A 131 8.65 -12.29 8.38
N ILE A 132 9.26 -12.72 7.28
CA ILE A 132 8.69 -13.77 6.43
C ILE A 132 9.68 -14.93 6.39
N GLU A 133 9.27 -16.05 6.97
CA GLU A 133 10.07 -17.26 7.03
C GLU A 133 9.66 -18.21 5.90
N ASN A 134 10.67 -18.84 5.27
CA ASN A 134 10.49 -19.81 4.19
C ASN A 134 9.58 -19.32 3.04
N GLY A 135 9.49 -17.99 2.85
CA GLY A 135 8.64 -17.35 1.84
C GLY A 135 7.13 -17.51 2.03
N THR A 136 6.66 -18.09 3.15
CA THR A 136 5.25 -18.45 3.31
C THR A 136 4.67 -18.16 4.69
N MET A 137 5.50 -18.05 5.73
CA MET A 137 5.07 -17.85 7.10
C MET A 137 5.36 -16.41 7.53
N ILE A 138 4.32 -15.64 7.84
CA ILE A 138 4.46 -14.30 8.40
C ILE A 138 4.56 -14.40 9.92
N VAL A 139 5.59 -13.75 10.48
CA VAL A 139 5.80 -13.64 11.93
C VAL A 139 5.77 -12.16 12.31
N CYS A 140 4.80 -11.77 13.12
CA CYS A 140 4.79 -10.49 13.82
C CYS A 140 5.81 -10.57 14.95
N THR A 141 6.82 -9.70 14.94
CA THR A 141 7.98 -9.90 15.81
C THR A 141 7.76 -9.33 17.21
N GLU A 142 8.53 -9.83 18.18
CA GLU A 142 8.59 -9.31 19.55
C GLU A 142 9.14 -7.88 19.66
N LEU A 143 9.66 -7.29 18.57
CA LEU A 143 10.06 -5.88 18.53
C LEU A 143 8.84 -4.93 18.54
N ASN A 144 7.65 -5.45 18.25
CA ASN A 144 6.39 -4.71 18.38
C ASN A 144 6.05 -4.58 19.86
N GLU A 145 6.45 -3.49 20.50
CA GLU A 145 6.26 -3.30 21.94
C GLU A 145 4.85 -2.79 22.26
N THR A 146 4.26 -1.95 21.39
CA THR A 146 2.94 -1.38 21.63
C THR A 146 1.83 -2.31 21.17
N GLU A 147 0.67 -2.19 21.81
CA GLU A 147 -0.53 -2.96 21.43
C GLU A 147 -0.98 -2.62 20.00
N CYS A 148 -0.83 -1.35 19.60
CA CYS A 148 -1.11 -0.91 18.24
C CYS A 148 -0.22 -1.62 17.22
N ASP A 149 1.08 -1.74 17.47
CA ASP A 149 2.01 -2.39 16.53
C ASP A 149 1.69 -3.87 16.38
N LYS A 150 1.45 -4.55 17.51
CA LYS A 150 1.10 -5.97 17.55
C LYS A 150 -0.19 -6.27 16.81
N GLN A 151 -1.28 -5.58 17.15
CA GLN A 151 -2.57 -5.84 16.55
C GLN A 151 -2.62 -5.40 15.08
N THR A 152 -1.97 -4.29 14.70
CA THR A 152 -1.88 -3.89 13.28
C THR A 152 -1.17 -4.97 12.46
N CYS A 153 -0.07 -5.51 12.97
CA CYS A 153 0.63 -6.61 12.31
C CYS A 153 -0.25 -7.86 12.16
N GLU A 154 -1.02 -8.24 13.19
CA GLU A 154 -1.90 -9.40 13.13
C GLU A 154 -3.12 -9.18 12.20
N CYS A 155 -3.67 -7.96 12.12
CA CYS A 155 -4.67 -7.61 11.10
C CYS A 155 -4.11 -7.82 9.68
N ASP A 156 -2.91 -7.28 9.41
CA ASP A 156 -2.27 -7.35 8.08
C ASP A 156 -1.83 -8.76 7.69
N LYS A 157 -1.33 -9.53 8.66
CA LYS A 157 -1.02 -10.95 8.50
C LYS A 157 -2.26 -11.75 8.17
N SER A 158 -3.36 -11.53 8.90
CA SER A 158 -4.63 -12.22 8.67
C SER A 158 -5.21 -11.92 7.29
N LEU A 159 -5.20 -10.64 6.88
CA LEU A 159 -5.57 -10.24 5.52
C LEU A 159 -4.71 -10.97 4.50
N THR A 160 -3.39 -10.93 4.66
CA THR A 160 -2.44 -11.51 3.68
C THR A 160 -2.65 -13.02 3.50
N LEU A 161 -2.85 -13.74 4.59
CA LEU A 161 -3.12 -15.18 4.54
C LEU A 161 -4.49 -15.47 3.90
N CYS A 162 -5.53 -14.71 4.24
CA CYS A 162 -6.84 -14.84 3.62
C CYS A 162 -6.79 -14.60 2.09
N LEU A 163 -6.06 -13.57 1.64
CA LEU A 163 -5.86 -13.29 0.21
C LEU A 163 -5.13 -14.42 -0.53
N LYS A 164 -4.21 -15.12 0.15
CA LYS A 164 -3.47 -16.26 -0.41
C LYS A 164 -4.36 -17.47 -0.62
N ASP A 165 -5.29 -17.72 0.30
CA ASP A 165 -6.11 -18.93 0.34
C ASP A 165 -7.31 -18.88 -0.63
N HIS A 166 -7.60 -17.70 -1.19
CA HIS A 166 -8.74 -17.49 -2.08
C HIS A 166 -8.37 -17.17 -3.54
N PRO A 167 -9.15 -17.67 -4.52
CA PRO A 167 -8.85 -17.48 -5.93
C PRO A 167 -9.10 -16.03 -6.37
N TYR A 168 -8.04 -15.37 -6.85
CA TYR A 168 -8.13 -14.03 -7.43
C TYR A 168 -8.91 -13.98 -8.75
N ARG A 169 -9.89 -13.08 -8.87
CA ARG A 169 -10.74 -12.93 -10.06
C ARG A 169 -10.52 -11.57 -10.73
N ASN A 170 -9.87 -11.58 -11.91
CA ASN A 170 -9.54 -10.36 -12.66
C ASN A 170 -10.74 -9.42 -12.93
N LYS A 171 -11.97 -9.95 -13.00
CA LYS A 171 -13.18 -9.14 -13.25
C LYS A 171 -13.48 -8.09 -12.17
N TYR A 172 -12.93 -8.25 -10.97
CA TYR A 172 -13.14 -7.32 -9.85
C TYR A 172 -11.93 -6.41 -9.61
N ARG A 173 -10.89 -6.50 -10.45
CA ARG A 173 -9.75 -5.58 -10.36
C ARG A 173 -10.14 -4.19 -10.87
N GLY A 174 -9.84 -3.14 -10.09
CA GLY A 174 -10.20 -1.77 -10.44
C GLY A 174 -11.72 -1.56 -10.47
N TYR A 175 -12.44 -2.27 -9.62
CA TYR A 175 -13.88 -2.19 -9.49
C TYR A 175 -14.26 -0.88 -8.80
N PHE A 176 -15.13 -0.09 -9.44
CA PHE A 176 -15.52 1.20 -8.90
C PHE A 176 -16.63 1.03 -7.87
N ASN A 177 -16.46 1.65 -6.69
CA ASN A 177 -17.43 1.56 -5.58
C ASN A 177 -18.86 1.97 -5.98
N VAL A 178 -19.06 2.73 -7.06
CA VAL A 178 -20.39 3.07 -7.62
C VAL A 178 -21.21 1.84 -8.02
N TYR A 179 -20.57 0.71 -8.29
CA TYR A 179 -21.22 -0.54 -8.66
C TYR A 179 -21.51 -1.44 -7.46
N CYS A 180 -20.98 -1.11 -6.29
CA CYS A 180 -21.23 -1.86 -5.06
C CYS A 180 -22.67 -1.62 -4.59
N GLN A 181 -23.40 -2.72 -4.44
CA GLN A 181 -24.83 -2.75 -4.13
C GLN A 181 -25.11 -3.71 -2.98
N GLY A 182 -26.33 -3.67 -2.45
CA GLY A 182 -26.75 -4.54 -1.36
C GLY A 182 -26.40 -3.98 0.03
N PRO A 183 -26.73 -4.73 1.09
CA PRO A 183 -26.43 -4.32 2.45
C PRO A 183 -24.94 -4.47 2.74
N THR A 184 -24.38 -3.52 3.48
CA THR A 184 -23.05 -3.65 4.11
C THR A 184 -23.16 -4.63 5.27
N PRO A 185 -22.37 -5.72 5.30
CA PRO A 185 -22.27 -6.59 6.46
C PRO A 185 -21.75 -5.82 7.68
N ASN A 186 -22.10 -6.28 8.88
CA ASN A 186 -21.61 -5.67 10.12
C ASN A 186 -20.28 -6.31 10.55
N CYS A 187 -19.38 -5.55 11.16
CA CYS A 187 -18.11 -6.06 11.68
C CYS A 187 -18.26 -7.08 12.81
N SER A 188 -19.41 -7.13 13.48
CA SER A 188 -19.72 -8.11 14.52
C SER A 188 -19.73 -9.55 14.04
N ILE A 189 -19.77 -9.80 12.73
CA ILE A 189 -19.62 -11.15 12.17
C ILE A 189 -18.23 -11.76 12.42
N TYR A 190 -17.25 -10.93 12.82
CA TYR A 190 -15.90 -11.33 13.17
C TYR A 190 -15.68 -11.41 14.69
N ASP A 191 -16.73 -11.24 15.50
CA ASP A 191 -16.67 -11.33 16.96
C ASP A 191 -17.18 -12.69 17.49
N PRO A 192 -16.59 -13.25 18.57
CA PRO A 192 -15.29 -12.87 19.13
C PRO A 192 -14.17 -13.44 18.26
N TYR A 193 -13.15 -12.62 17.99
CA TYR A 193 -11.88 -13.14 17.49
C TYR A 193 -11.37 -14.13 18.55
N PRO A 194 -10.97 -15.36 18.22
CA PRO A 194 -10.49 -16.30 19.21
C PRO A 194 -9.20 -15.76 19.84
N GLU A 195 -9.35 -15.08 20.97
CA GLU A 195 -8.27 -14.90 21.94
C GLU A 195 -7.82 -16.31 22.34
N GLU A 196 -6.57 -16.64 22.03
CA GLU A 196 -5.85 -17.76 22.67
C GLU A 196 -6.44 -19.17 22.41
N VAL A 197 -6.41 -19.66 21.16
CA VAL A 197 -6.27 -21.12 20.97
C VAL A 197 -4.83 -21.50 21.28
N THR A 198 -4.57 -21.61 22.58
CA THR A 198 -3.51 -22.46 23.10
C THR A 198 -3.62 -23.82 22.41
N CYS A 199 -2.55 -24.25 21.74
CA CYS A 199 -2.44 -25.60 21.20
C CYS A 199 -2.59 -26.60 22.36
N GLY A 200 -3.78 -27.18 22.53
CA GLY A 200 -4.03 -28.11 23.62
C GLY A 200 -5.37 -28.82 23.52
N HIS A 201 -5.34 -30.03 22.97
CA HIS A 201 -6.28 -31.14 23.21
C HIS A 201 -7.74 -31.03 22.75
N GLY A 202 -8.08 -31.91 21.80
CA GLY A 202 -9.37 -32.61 21.82
C GLY A 202 -10.36 -32.21 20.74
N LEU A 203 -10.42 -32.99 19.66
CA LEU A 203 -11.60 -33.07 18.79
C LEU A 203 -12.85 -33.35 19.65
N PRO A 204 -13.98 -32.65 19.45
CA PRO A 204 -15.27 -33.18 19.83
C PRO A 204 -15.69 -34.22 18.80
N ALA A 205 -15.84 -35.46 19.27
CA ALA A 205 -16.42 -36.57 18.53
C ALA A 205 -17.86 -36.22 18.08
N THR A 206 -18.21 -36.68 16.89
CA THR A 206 -19.56 -36.61 16.33
C THR A 206 -20.57 -37.35 17.22
N PRO A 207 -21.79 -36.83 17.44
CA PRO A 207 -22.83 -37.58 18.11
C PRO A 207 -23.33 -38.72 17.20
N VAL A 208 -23.23 -39.94 17.71
CA VAL A 208 -23.93 -41.13 17.20
C VAL A 208 -25.39 -40.99 17.62
N SER A 209 -26.30 -40.94 16.66
CA SER A 209 -27.73 -41.07 16.89
C SER A 209 -28.08 -42.51 17.26
N THR A 210 -28.83 -42.69 18.34
CA THR A 210 -29.58 -43.92 18.66
C THR A 210 -31.06 -43.59 18.62
#